data_AF-A0A2D0JJS9-F1
#
_entry.id   AF-A0A2D0JJS9-F1
#
_cell.length_a   1.000
_cell.length_b   1.000
_cell.length_c   1.000
_cell.angle_alpha   90.00
_cell.angle_beta   90.00
_cell.angle_gamma   90.00
#
_symmetry.space_group_name_H-M   'P 1'
#
loop_
_entity.id
_entity.type
_entity.pdbx_description
1 polymer ?
#
loop_
_entity_poly.entity_id
_entity_poly.type
_entity_poly.pdbx_seq_one_letter_code
_entity_poly.pdbx_strand_id
1 'polypeptide(L)'
;MVYSDNHMTNIVYTDSQISEFLSEEKVVLNPKAKWKEQRKSQRKNYNLVSADGNRKYTLFIRQNIILPDNFSCGLIIEIPGNESITLVRYNGCDHPHINILEDEDVSYRFHIHKATEKYMSVGRKAEHYAEVTERYNCWEGALHCLVNDCNVVGLKLPDIDMTRDMFYDD
;
A
#
# COMPACT_ATOMS: atom_id res chain seq x y z
N MET A 1 -18.46 -20.97 -33.46
CA MET A 1 -18.06 -20.61 -32.08
C MET A 1 -17.12 -19.44 -32.19
N VAL A 2 -17.57 -18.25 -31.86
CA VAL A 2 -16.73 -17.05 -31.83
C VAL A 2 -16.04 -17.07 -30.48
N TYR A 3 -14.72 -17.30 -30.46
CA TYR A 3 -13.93 -17.06 -29.26
C TYR A 3 -13.93 -15.55 -29.06
N SER A 4 -14.64 -15.08 -28.04
CA SER A 4 -14.51 -13.71 -27.55
C SER A 4 -13.10 -13.56 -26.98
N ASP A 5 -12.24 -12.91 -27.74
CA ASP A 5 -10.97 -12.37 -27.26
C ASP A 5 -11.30 -11.36 -26.14
N ASN A 6 -11.28 -11.84 -24.90
CA ASN A 6 -11.13 -10.97 -23.73
C ASN A 6 -9.70 -10.42 -23.78
N HIS A 7 -9.48 -9.40 -24.62
CA HIS A 7 -8.34 -8.51 -24.47
C HIS A 7 -8.55 -7.76 -23.16
N MET A 8 -8.02 -8.33 -22.08
CA MET A 8 -7.89 -7.67 -20.80
C MET A 8 -6.92 -6.51 -21.03
N THR A 9 -7.47 -5.32 -21.25
CA THR A 9 -6.67 -4.10 -21.40
C THR A 9 -5.98 -3.86 -20.06
N ASN A 10 -4.65 -3.99 -20.02
CA ASN A 10 -3.88 -3.51 -18.88
C ASN A 10 -4.10 -2.00 -18.78
N ILE A 11 -4.87 -1.58 -17.77
CA ILE A 11 -5.06 -0.17 -17.48
C ILE A 11 -3.71 0.40 -17.09
N VAL A 12 -3.29 1.46 -17.77
CA VAL A 12 -2.12 2.28 -17.42
C VAL A 12 -2.65 3.63 -16.99
N TYR A 13 -2.38 4.01 -15.75
CA TYR A 13 -2.67 5.34 -15.24
C TYR A 13 -1.45 6.23 -15.41
N THR A 14 -1.69 7.48 -15.78
CA THR A 14 -0.66 8.52 -15.76
C THR A 14 -0.27 8.86 -14.32
N ASP A 15 0.93 9.39 -14.12
CA ASP A 15 1.36 9.83 -12.79
C ASP A 15 0.43 10.93 -12.23
N SER A 16 -0.16 11.75 -13.10
CA SER A 16 -1.18 12.75 -12.71
C SER A 16 -2.45 12.10 -12.17
N GLN A 17 -2.94 11.02 -12.78
CA GLN A 17 -4.12 10.30 -12.29
C GLN A 17 -3.81 9.57 -10.99
N ILE A 18 -2.64 8.95 -10.89
CA ILE A 18 -2.19 8.30 -9.65
C ILE A 18 -2.13 9.33 -8.50
N SER A 19 -1.59 10.52 -8.78
CA SER A 19 -1.55 11.63 -7.82
C SER A 19 -2.95 12.12 -7.41
N GLU A 20 -3.89 12.21 -8.35
CA GLU A 20 -5.30 12.51 -8.05
C GLU A 20 -5.89 11.45 -7.10
N PHE A 21 -5.72 10.16 -7.41
CA PHE A 21 -6.25 9.07 -6.58
C PHE A 21 -5.63 9.04 -5.19
N LEU A 22 -4.35 9.37 -5.05
CA LEU A 22 -3.69 9.44 -3.75
C LEU A 22 -4.19 10.64 -2.93
N SER A 23 -4.33 11.82 -3.54
CA SER A 23 -4.63 13.07 -2.83
C SER A 23 -6.11 13.30 -2.50
N GLU A 24 -7.04 12.68 -3.23
CA GLU A 24 -8.46 12.84 -2.95
C GLU A 24 -8.84 12.31 -1.55
N GLU A 25 -9.84 12.92 -0.92
CA GLU A 25 -10.32 12.47 0.38
C GLU A 25 -11.02 11.10 0.27
N LYS A 26 -10.69 10.19 1.20
CA LYS A 26 -11.25 8.84 1.29
C LYS A 26 -11.86 8.59 2.65
N VAL A 27 -13.16 8.29 2.69
CA VAL A 27 -13.92 8.04 3.92
C VAL A 27 -13.96 6.55 4.23
N VAL A 28 -13.58 6.18 5.46
CA VAL A 28 -13.64 4.79 5.94
C VAL A 28 -15.08 4.36 6.19
N LEU A 29 -15.50 3.26 5.58
CA LEU A 29 -16.86 2.70 5.70
C LEU A 29 -17.01 1.70 6.85
N ASN A 30 -15.91 1.08 7.28
CA ASN A 30 -15.90 0.04 8.30
C ASN A 30 -14.84 0.30 9.40
N PRO A 31 -14.95 1.41 10.17
CA PRO A 31 -13.91 1.84 11.12
C PRO A 31 -13.62 0.82 12.23
N LYS A 32 -14.54 -0.12 12.46
CA LYS A 32 -14.42 -1.22 13.45
C LYS A 32 -13.92 -2.54 12.84
N ALA A 33 -13.21 -2.48 11.70
CA ALA A 33 -12.59 -3.67 11.09
C ALA A 33 -11.75 -4.44 12.12
N LYS A 34 -11.75 -5.77 12.02
CA LYS A 34 -11.04 -6.66 12.95
C LYS A 34 -9.85 -7.32 12.27
N TRP A 35 -8.83 -7.64 13.06
CA TRP A 35 -7.74 -8.50 12.64
C TRP A 35 -8.23 -9.90 12.30
N LYS A 36 -7.63 -10.49 11.29
CA LYS A 36 -7.81 -11.88 10.89
C LYS A 36 -6.43 -12.50 10.73
N GLU A 37 -6.19 -13.60 11.44
CA GLU A 37 -4.97 -14.39 11.24
C GLU A 37 -5.10 -15.27 10.00
N GLN A 38 -4.02 -15.32 9.21
CA GLN A 38 -3.90 -16.12 8.02
C GLN A 38 -2.42 -16.40 7.74
N ARG A 39 -2.05 -17.69 7.62
CA ARG A 39 -0.72 -18.12 7.14
C ARG A 39 0.44 -17.41 7.87
N LYS A 40 0.46 -17.46 9.21
CA LYS A 40 1.47 -16.81 10.08
C LYS A 40 1.54 -15.28 9.96
N SER A 41 0.55 -14.65 9.35
CA SER A 41 0.38 -13.21 9.34
C SER A 41 -0.99 -12.86 9.93
N GLN A 42 -1.15 -11.66 10.44
CA GLN A 42 -2.44 -11.07 10.71
C GLN A 42 -2.72 -9.97 9.69
N ARG A 43 -3.98 -9.84 9.29
CA ARG A 43 -4.43 -8.85 8.30
C ARG A 43 -5.65 -8.10 8.78
N LYS A 44 -5.73 -6.81 8.47
CA LYS A 44 -6.87 -5.94 8.71
C LYS A 44 -7.14 -5.13 7.46
N ASN A 45 -8.38 -5.13 6.98
CA ASN A 45 -8.78 -4.40 5.78
C ASN A 45 -9.88 -3.40 6.12
N TYR A 46 -9.73 -2.19 5.61
CA TYR A 46 -10.72 -1.13 5.63
C TYR A 46 -11.21 -0.87 4.22
N ASN A 47 -12.53 -0.82 4.07
CA ASN A 47 -13.18 -0.41 2.85
C ASN A 47 -13.33 1.11 2.92
N LEU A 48 -12.86 1.81 1.90
CA LEU A 48 -12.99 3.26 1.78
C LEU A 48 -13.73 3.62 0.51
N VAL A 49 -14.26 4.83 0.49
CA VAL A 49 -14.85 5.45 -0.71
C VAL A 49 -14.34 6.87 -0.85
N SER A 50 -14.15 7.36 -2.07
CA SER A 50 -13.93 8.79 -2.30
C SER A 50 -15.06 9.63 -1.72
N ALA A 51 -14.79 10.89 -1.35
CA ALA A 51 -15.80 11.78 -0.77
C ALA A 51 -17.06 11.95 -1.65
N ASP A 52 -16.92 11.86 -2.97
CA ASP A 52 -18.03 11.92 -3.93
C ASP A 52 -18.77 10.58 -4.12
N GLY A 53 -18.28 9.48 -3.54
CA GLY A 53 -18.87 8.16 -3.65
C GLY A 53 -18.48 7.35 -4.90
N ASN A 54 -17.73 7.95 -5.85
CA ASN A 54 -17.52 7.38 -7.18
C ASN A 54 -16.42 6.32 -7.25
N ARG A 55 -15.43 6.38 -6.35
CA ARG A 55 -14.28 5.46 -6.33
C ARG A 55 -14.24 4.67 -5.04
N LYS A 56 -13.89 3.39 -5.17
CA LYS A 56 -13.74 2.47 -4.03
C LYS A 56 -12.29 2.14 -3.81
N TYR A 57 -11.93 2.03 -2.55
CA TYR A 57 -10.58 1.71 -2.13
C TYR A 57 -10.59 0.64 -1.05
N THR A 58 -9.49 -0.12 -0.98
CA THR A 58 -9.18 -0.95 0.16
C THR A 58 -7.85 -0.47 0.77
N LEU A 59 -7.88 -0.04 2.02
CA LEU A 59 -6.69 0.09 2.85
C LEU A 59 -6.46 -1.24 3.55
N PHE A 60 -5.26 -1.80 3.47
CA PHE A 60 -4.91 -3.01 4.18
C PHE A 60 -3.70 -2.81 5.09
N ILE A 61 -3.68 -3.58 6.17
CA ILE A 61 -2.54 -3.76 7.06
C ILE A 61 -2.26 -5.26 7.11
N ARG A 62 -1.00 -5.65 6.96
CA ARG A 62 -0.52 -7.01 7.16
C ARG A 62 0.72 -6.97 8.03
N GLN A 63 0.77 -7.85 9.03
CA GLN A 63 1.91 -8.04 9.91
C GLN A 63 2.20 -9.54 10.04
N ASN A 64 3.44 -9.96 9.81
CA ASN A 64 3.88 -11.30 10.17
C ASN A 64 3.90 -11.45 11.70
N ILE A 65 3.43 -12.58 12.22
CA ILE A 65 3.28 -12.82 13.67
C ILE A 65 4.64 -13.10 14.33
N ILE A 66 5.62 -13.58 13.57
CA ILE A 66 6.95 -13.99 14.07
C ILE A 66 8.02 -12.93 13.79
N LEU A 67 7.97 -12.29 12.61
CA LEU A 67 8.95 -11.30 12.18
C LEU A 67 8.31 -9.90 12.21
N PRO A 68 8.55 -9.09 13.25
CA PRO A 68 7.95 -7.76 13.38
C PRO A 68 8.23 -6.85 12.18
N ASP A 69 9.41 -6.97 11.56
CA ASP A 69 9.79 -6.16 10.39
C ASP A 69 9.19 -6.65 9.07
N ASN A 70 8.49 -7.78 9.08
CA ASN A 70 7.75 -8.25 7.92
C ASN A 70 6.30 -7.73 8.00
N PHE A 71 6.13 -6.48 7.59
CA PHE A 71 4.84 -5.82 7.55
C PHE A 71 4.63 -5.04 6.26
N SER A 72 3.37 -4.74 5.98
CA SER A 72 2.96 -3.85 4.91
C SER A 72 1.63 -3.18 5.21
N CYS A 73 1.56 -1.86 5.03
CA CYS A 73 0.33 -1.08 4.99
C CYS A 73 0.15 -0.56 3.55
N GLY A 74 -1.00 -0.71 2.92
CA GLY A 74 -1.16 -0.28 1.53
C GLY A 74 -2.56 0.16 1.17
N LEU A 75 -2.65 0.93 0.09
CA LEU A 75 -3.88 1.44 -0.48
C LEU A 75 -4.07 0.86 -1.88
N ILE A 76 -5.25 0.30 -2.12
CA ILE A 76 -5.65 -0.31 -3.38
C ILE A 76 -6.84 0.48 -3.92
N ILE A 77 -6.81 0.84 -5.21
CA ILE A 77 -8.00 1.30 -5.94
C ILE A 77 -8.72 0.11 -6.56
N GLU A 78 -10.04 0.03 -6.35
CA GLU A 78 -10.89 -1.00 -6.93
C GLU A 78 -11.44 -0.52 -8.27
N ILE A 79 -11.21 -1.29 -9.34
CA ILE A 79 -11.63 -0.93 -10.68
C ILE A 79 -12.72 -1.91 -11.14
N PRO A 80 -13.97 -1.47 -11.30
CA PRO A 80 -15.05 -2.34 -11.74
C PRO A 80 -14.70 -3.07 -13.05
N GLY A 81 -14.83 -4.39 -13.04
CA GLY A 81 -14.54 -5.24 -14.20
C GLY A 81 -13.06 -5.42 -14.55
N ASN A 82 -12.14 -4.91 -13.73
CA ASN A 82 -10.69 -5.01 -13.95
C ASN A 82 -9.96 -5.46 -12.69
N GLU A 83 -8.67 -5.78 -12.82
CA GLU A 83 -7.81 -6.03 -11.67
C GLU A 83 -7.61 -4.74 -10.87
N SER A 84 -7.65 -4.86 -9.54
CA SER A 84 -7.37 -3.73 -8.65
C SER A 84 -5.90 -3.33 -8.71
N ILE A 85 -5.62 -2.04 -8.57
CA ILE A 85 -4.23 -1.52 -8.59
C ILE A 85 -3.84 -1.11 -7.17
N THR A 86 -2.70 -1.59 -6.68
CA THR A 86 -2.08 -1.03 -5.48
C THR A 86 -1.47 0.33 -5.85
N LEU A 87 -1.93 1.41 -5.24
CA LEU A 87 -1.41 2.76 -5.49
C LEU A 87 -0.13 3.03 -4.69
N VAL A 88 -0.09 2.55 -3.45
CA VAL A 88 1.06 2.73 -2.56
C VAL A 88 1.10 1.62 -1.52
N ARG A 89 2.30 1.24 -1.09
CA ARG A 89 2.51 0.25 -0.02
C ARG A 89 3.76 0.59 0.80
N TYR A 90 3.55 0.83 2.08
CA TYR A 90 4.54 1.12 3.10
C TYR A 90 4.99 -0.20 3.72
N ASN A 91 6.24 -0.59 3.48
CA ASN A 91 6.78 -1.88 3.87
C ASN A 91 7.82 -1.76 4.99
N GLY A 92 7.92 -2.85 5.76
CA GLY A 92 9.04 -3.13 6.63
C GLY A 92 10.33 -3.47 5.87
N CYS A 93 11.40 -3.79 6.60
CA CYS A 93 12.75 -3.97 6.07
C CYS A 93 13.20 -5.44 5.96
N ASP A 94 12.28 -6.40 5.90
CA ASP A 94 12.62 -7.84 6.02
C ASP A 94 13.02 -8.54 4.71
N HIS A 95 12.95 -7.85 3.56
CA HIS A 95 13.09 -8.50 2.26
C HIS A 95 13.91 -7.67 1.26
N PRO A 96 14.50 -8.33 0.24
CA PRO A 96 15.21 -7.66 -0.82
C PRO A 96 14.23 -7.00 -1.82
N HIS A 97 14.63 -5.84 -2.34
CA HIS A 97 13.91 -5.14 -3.38
C HIS A 97 14.84 -4.30 -4.27
N ILE A 98 14.66 -4.41 -5.60
CA ILE A 98 15.42 -3.68 -6.60
C ILE A 98 14.45 -2.95 -7.54
N ASN A 99 14.69 -1.66 -7.71
CA ASN A 99 14.06 -0.80 -8.71
C ASN A 99 14.71 -1.06 -10.08
N ILE A 100 14.22 -2.08 -10.80
CA ILE A 100 14.88 -2.59 -12.01
C ILE A 100 15.01 -1.53 -13.12
N LEU A 101 14.12 -0.54 -13.19
CA LEU A 101 14.18 0.51 -14.21
C LEU A 101 15.11 1.67 -13.84
N GLU A 102 15.56 1.71 -12.58
CA GLU A 102 16.45 2.73 -12.00
C GLU A 102 17.83 2.15 -11.64
N ASP A 103 17.96 0.81 -11.64
CA ASP A 103 19.14 0.08 -11.16
C ASP A 103 19.53 0.46 -9.72
N GLU A 104 18.51 0.61 -8.87
CA GLU A 104 18.66 1.01 -7.48
C GLU A 104 18.23 -0.12 -6.54
N ASP A 105 19.08 -0.44 -5.57
CA ASP A 105 18.84 -1.44 -4.54
C ASP A 105 18.35 -0.78 -3.23
N VAL A 106 17.12 -1.11 -2.83
CA VAL A 106 16.49 -0.63 -1.59
C VAL A 106 16.24 -1.78 -0.61
N SER A 107 16.93 -2.91 -0.82
CA SER A 107 16.83 -4.11 0.00
C SER A 107 17.11 -3.85 1.47
N TYR A 108 16.37 -4.53 2.34
CA TYR A 108 16.58 -4.51 3.79
C TYR A 108 16.53 -3.11 4.43
N ARG A 109 15.80 -2.19 3.81
CA ARG A 109 15.44 -0.87 4.34
C ARG A 109 13.93 -0.76 4.47
N PHE A 110 13.45 0.09 5.37
CA PHE A 110 12.05 0.52 5.31
C PHE A 110 11.85 1.28 4.00
N HIS A 111 10.82 0.93 3.25
CA HIS A 111 10.60 1.49 1.92
C HIS A 111 9.12 1.59 1.57
N ILE A 112 8.79 2.55 0.71
CA ILE A 112 7.44 2.82 0.23
C ILE A 112 7.40 2.52 -1.25
N HIS A 113 6.69 1.46 -1.61
CA HIS A 113 6.31 1.17 -2.99
C HIS A 113 5.28 2.17 -3.48
N LYS A 114 5.42 2.64 -4.72
CA LYS A 114 4.53 3.63 -5.35
C LYS A 114 4.14 3.17 -6.75
N ALA A 115 2.85 3.28 -7.07
CA ALA A 115 2.38 3.17 -8.44
C ALA A 115 3.05 4.24 -9.31
N THR A 116 3.56 3.85 -10.48
CA THR A 116 4.12 4.79 -11.46
C THR A 116 3.66 4.43 -12.87
N GLU A 117 3.40 5.46 -13.68
CA GLU A 117 3.10 5.32 -15.11
C GLU A 117 4.22 4.56 -15.82
N LYS A 118 5.49 4.88 -15.50
CA LYS A 118 6.68 4.25 -16.08
C LYS A 118 6.67 2.74 -15.91
N TYR A 119 6.43 2.22 -14.70
CA TYR A 119 6.42 0.77 -14.46
C TYR A 119 5.21 0.09 -15.09
N MET A 120 4.04 0.71 -15.03
CA MET A 120 2.82 0.19 -15.68
C MET A 120 2.99 0.09 -17.20
N SER A 121 3.58 1.09 -17.83
CA SER A 121 3.76 1.16 -19.29
C SER A 121 4.65 0.05 -19.86
N VAL A 122 5.56 -0.49 -19.05
CA VAL A 122 6.42 -1.64 -19.42
C VAL A 122 5.88 -2.98 -18.92
N GLY A 123 4.63 -3.02 -18.46
CA GLY A 123 3.96 -4.25 -18.03
C GLY A 123 4.45 -4.81 -16.69
N ARG A 124 5.13 -4.01 -15.86
CA ARG A 124 5.46 -4.39 -14.48
C ARG A 124 4.29 -4.08 -13.54
N LYS A 125 4.35 -4.62 -12.32
CA LYS A 125 3.41 -4.24 -11.26
C LYS A 125 3.44 -2.73 -11.09
N ALA A 126 2.27 -2.12 -10.96
CA ALA A 126 2.15 -0.67 -10.84
C ALA A 126 3.06 -0.14 -9.73
N GLU A 127 2.98 -0.76 -8.54
CA GLU A 127 3.74 -0.37 -7.35
C GLU A 127 5.14 -0.99 -7.24
N HIS A 128 5.75 -1.44 -8.35
CA HIS A 128 7.07 -2.08 -8.25
C HIS A 128 8.13 -1.09 -7.73
N TYR A 129 8.18 0.15 -8.25
CA TYR A 129 9.11 1.17 -7.77
C TYR A 129 8.94 1.45 -6.28
N ALA A 130 10.05 1.56 -5.54
CA ALA A 130 10.05 1.88 -4.11
C ALA A 130 11.11 2.92 -3.72
N GLU A 131 10.80 3.73 -2.71
CA GLU A 131 11.72 4.69 -2.11
C GLU A 131 12.03 4.31 -0.66
N VAL A 132 13.31 4.39 -0.27
CA VAL A 132 13.71 4.24 1.13
C VAL A 132 13.12 5.36 1.99
N THR A 133 12.78 5.05 3.23
CA THR A 133 12.20 6.01 4.19
C THR A 133 12.67 5.78 5.61
N GLU A 134 12.71 6.86 6.39
CA GLU A 134 12.96 6.85 7.83
C GLU A 134 11.72 7.28 8.64
N ARG A 135 10.59 7.52 7.96
CA ARG A 135 9.36 8.05 8.59
C ARG A 135 8.66 7.08 9.54
N TYR A 136 9.04 5.81 9.50
CA TYR A 136 8.48 4.75 10.34
C TYR A 136 9.44 3.57 10.42
N ASN A 137 9.27 2.75 11.45
CA ASN A 137 9.97 1.48 11.64
C ASN A 137 9.03 0.35 12.13
N CYS A 138 7.72 0.61 12.15
CA CYS A 138 6.68 -0.32 12.57
C CYS A 138 5.42 -0.12 11.70
N TRP A 139 4.48 -1.08 11.76
CA TRP A 139 3.26 -1.01 10.95
C TRP A 139 2.33 0.11 11.42
N GLU A 140 2.34 0.47 12.71
CA GLU A 140 1.59 1.59 13.26
C GLU A 140 2.05 2.90 12.63
N GLY A 141 3.36 3.19 12.67
CA GLY A 141 3.95 4.37 12.04
C GLY A 141 3.72 4.40 10.52
N ALA A 142 3.82 3.24 9.85
CA ALA A 142 3.50 3.11 8.44
C ALA A 142 2.02 3.42 8.14
N LEU A 143 1.10 2.98 9.00
CA LEU A 143 -0.33 3.30 8.88
C LEU A 143 -0.60 4.79 9.07
N HIS A 144 0.05 5.43 10.05
CA HIS A 144 -0.02 6.89 10.24
C HIS A 144 0.41 7.63 8.99
N CYS A 145 1.57 7.26 8.41
CA CYS A 145 2.06 7.84 7.17
C CYS A 145 1.06 7.64 6.02
N LEU A 146 0.58 6.42 5.81
CA LEU A 146 -0.38 6.11 4.75
C LEU A 146 -1.66 6.94 4.88
N VAL A 147 -2.25 7.00 6.08
CA VAL A 147 -3.51 7.71 6.32
C VAL A 147 -3.37 9.21 6.05
N ASN A 148 -2.25 9.80 6.46
CA ASN A 148 -1.95 11.20 6.18
C ASN A 148 -1.70 11.45 4.69
N ASP A 149 -0.80 10.68 4.08
CA ASP A 149 -0.35 10.91 2.70
C ASP A 149 -1.45 10.61 1.67
N CYS A 150 -2.41 9.74 2.03
CA CYS A 150 -3.51 9.33 1.14
C CYS A 150 -4.86 9.96 1.49
N ASN A 151 -4.86 10.99 2.37
CA ASN A 151 -6.03 11.74 2.79
C ASN A 151 -7.21 10.85 3.24
N VAL A 152 -6.91 9.88 4.12
CA VAL A 152 -7.91 8.94 4.65
C VAL A 152 -8.52 9.51 5.92
N VAL A 153 -9.85 9.60 5.98
CA VAL A 153 -10.60 10.13 7.12
C VAL A 153 -11.53 9.10 7.74
N GLY A 154 -11.89 9.32 9.01
CA GLY A 154 -12.80 8.42 9.75
C GLY A 154 -12.12 7.19 10.35
N LEU A 155 -10.79 7.15 10.41
CA LEU A 155 -10.03 6.09 11.07
C LEU A 155 -9.48 6.56 12.42
N LYS A 156 -9.74 5.82 13.50
CA LYS A 156 -8.98 5.97 14.75
C LYS A 156 -7.66 5.22 14.61
N LEU A 157 -6.55 5.96 14.63
CA LEU A 157 -5.20 5.39 14.54
C LEU A 157 -4.76 4.81 15.90
N PRO A 158 -3.97 3.72 15.89
CA PRO A 158 -3.32 3.23 17.11
C PRO A 158 -2.23 4.21 17.56
N ASP A 159 -1.87 4.16 18.84
CA ASP A 159 -0.65 4.80 19.31
C ASP A 159 0.57 4.13 18.66
N ILE A 160 1.61 4.92 18.37
CA ILE A 160 2.85 4.39 17.82
C ILE A 160 3.65 3.77 18.97
N ASP A 161 4.04 2.51 18.81
CA ASP A 161 4.93 1.86 19.76
C ASP A 161 6.36 2.37 19.60
N MET A 162 6.70 3.40 20.39
CA MET A 162 8.03 4.01 20.44
C MET A 162 9.06 3.15 21.17
N THR A 163 8.68 2.02 21.79
CA THR A 163 9.63 1.20 22.56
C THR A 163 10.65 0.48 21.66
N ARG A 164 10.37 0.37 20.36
CA ARG A 164 11.31 -0.20 19.38
C ARG A 164 12.58 0.64 19.19
N ASP A 165 12.52 1.95 19.44
CA ASP A 165 13.69 2.84 19.33
C ASP A 165 14.65 2.71 20.52
N MET A 166 14.22 2.08 21.62
CA MET A 166 14.98 2.02 22.87
C MET A 166 16.01 0.87 22.96
N PHE A 167 16.10 0.02 21.94
CA PHE A 167 16.95 -1.18 21.96
C PHE A 167 18.00 -1.25 20.85
N TYR A 168 18.28 -0.12 20.16
CA TYR A 168 19.31 -0.02 19.13
C TYR A 168 20.45 0.95 19.47
N ASP A 169 20.71 1.18 20.76
CA ASP A 169 21.98 1.72 21.24
C ASP A 169 22.77 0.59 21.92
N ASP A 170 23.55 -0.16 21.14
CA ASP A 170 24.81 -0.83 21.54
C ASP A 170 25.55 -1.43 20.34
#